data_AF-K2EKA1-F1
#
_entry.id   AF-K2EKA1-F1
#
_cell.length_a   1.000
_cell.length_b   1.000
_cell.length_c   1.000
_cell.angle_alpha   90.00
_cell.angle_beta   90.00
_cell.angle_gamma   90.00
#
_symmetry.space_group_name_H-M   'P 1'
#
loop_
_entity.id
_entity.type
_entity.pdbx_description
1 polymer ?
#
loop_
_entity_poly.entity_id
_entity_poly.type
_entity_poly.pdbx_seq_one_letter_code
_entity_poly.pdbx_strand_id
1 'polypeptide(L)'
;MTALPKKKPQTVAADTGLSKEHKAKFTGTDNPRHLRAIAALLRRPLPRENLDTVAGCSNGPELVAELRRRGLEVPCERINFVDRDGFICRPGVYFLTECDRRKVHQWQAKRKQGGAA
;
A
#
# COMPACT_ATOMS: atom_id res chain seq x y z
N MET A 1 7.01 53.58 -6.94
CA MET A 1 6.65 52.33 -7.65
C MET A 1 7.39 51.19 -6.99
N THR A 2 6.80 50.56 -5.96
CA THR A 2 7.49 49.59 -5.11
C THR A 2 7.09 48.18 -5.53
N ALA A 3 8.04 47.39 -6.03
CA ALA A 3 7.81 46.02 -6.47
C ALA A 3 7.61 45.08 -5.26
N LEU A 4 6.53 44.30 -5.27
CA LEU A 4 6.24 43.26 -4.28
C LEU A 4 7.16 42.04 -4.48
N PRO A 5 7.71 41.43 -3.41
CA PRO A 5 8.57 40.26 -3.53
C PRO A 5 7.78 39.00 -3.92
N LYS A 6 8.24 38.31 -4.96
CA LYS A 6 7.65 37.06 -5.47
C LYS A 6 7.81 35.91 -4.46
N LYS A 7 6.69 35.36 -3.99
CA LYS A 7 6.62 34.19 -3.09
C LYS A 7 7.06 32.93 -3.87
N LYS A 8 8.10 32.23 -3.39
CA LYS A 8 8.53 30.92 -3.92
C LYS A 8 7.44 29.87 -3.69
N PRO A 9 7.21 28.92 -4.62
CA PRO A 9 6.25 27.84 -4.40
C PRO A 9 6.72 26.97 -3.23
N GLN A 10 5.84 26.80 -2.24
CA GLN A 10 6.04 25.89 -1.12
C GLN A 10 5.88 24.46 -1.64
N THR A 11 6.99 23.77 -1.88
CA THR A 11 6.98 22.31 -2.02
C THR A 11 6.75 21.74 -0.63
N VAL A 12 5.51 21.38 -0.30
CA VAL A 12 5.22 20.63 0.92
C VAL A 12 5.77 19.21 0.75
N ALA A 13 6.91 18.93 1.36
CA ALA A 13 7.36 17.56 1.58
C ALA A 13 6.26 16.88 2.41
N ALA A 14 5.70 15.79 1.89
CA ALA A 14 4.78 14.95 2.64
C ALA A 14 5.54 14.37 3.83
N ASP A 15 5.45 15.06 4.96
CA ASP A 15 5.58 14.51 6.30
C ASP A 15 4.96 13.10 6.27
N THR A 16 5.83 12.10 6.37
CA THR A 16 5.41 10.72 6.62
C THR A 16 5.83 10.41 8.05
N GLY A 17 5.36 11.24 8.99
CA GLY A 17 5.56 11.09 10.41
C GLY A 17 4.29 10.58 11.09
N LEU A 18 3.70 9.48 10.59
CA LEU A 18 2.62 8.82 11.32
C LEU A 18 3.19 8.27 12.63
N SER A 19 2.84 8.92 13.74
CA SER A 19 3.22 8.56 15.10
C SER A 19 2.93 7.07 15.36
N LYS A 20 3.92 6.38 15.92
CA LYS A 20 3.92 4.91 16.15
C LYS A 20 2.78 4.40 17.04
N GLU A 21 2.00 5.29 17.65
CA GLU A 21 1.15 4.99 18.80
C GLU A 21 -0.28 4.58 18.45
N HIS A 22 -0.73 4.77 17.21
CA HIS A 22 -2.09 4.40 16.77
C HIS A 22 -2.08 3.46 15.56
N LYS A 23 -1.26 2.40 15.58
CA LYS A 23 -1.40 1.33 14.57
C LYS A 23 -2.70 0.58 14.83
N ALA A 24 -3.75 0.93 14.09
CA ALA A 24 -5.01 0.21 14.09
C ALA A 24 -4.75 -1.30 13.92
N LYS A 25 -5.38 -2.12 14.76
CA LYS A 25 -5.34 -3.58 14.61
C LYS A 25 -6.01 -3.93 13.29
N PHE A 26 -5.41 -4.84 12.54
CA PHE A 26 -6.00 -5.28 11.29
C PHE A 26 -7.35 -5.95 11.55
N THR A 27 -8.44 -5.30 11.16
CA THR A 27 -9.82 -5.78 11.41
C THR A 27 -10.25 -6.87 10.44
N GLY A 28 -9.46 -7.12 9.38
CA GLY A 28 -9.80 -8.05 8.32
C GLY A 28 -10.60 -7.40 7.20
N THR A 29 -10.91 -8.19 6.18
CA THR A 29 -11.72 -7.77 5.04
C THR A 29 -12.38 -8.98 4.38
N ASP A 30 -13.60 -8.79 3.87
CA ASP A 30 -14.35 -9.79 3.10
C ASP A 30 -14.42 -9.44 1.62
N ASN A 31 -13.86 -8.30 1.21
CA ASN A 31 -13.88 -7.88 -0.19
C ASN A 31 -12.96 -8.80 -1.01
N PRO A 32 -13.47 -9.53 -2.01
CA PRO A 32 -12.66 -10.47 -2.79
C PRO A 32 -11.47 -9.80 -3.48
N ARG A 33 -11.55 -8.51 -3.83
CA ARG A 33 -10.44 -7.75 -4.42
C ARG A 33 -9.28 -7.59 -3.43
N HIS A 34 -9.60 -7.28 -2.18
CA HIS A 34 -8.61 -7.16 -1.12
C HIS A 34 -7.98 -8.50 -0.80
N LEU A 35 -8.77 -9.58 -0.79
CA LEU A 35 -8.26 -10.94 -0.57
C LEU A 35 -7.24 -11.33 -1.64
N ARG A 36 -7.53 -11.05 -2.92
CA ARG A 36 -6.57 -11.27 -4.02
C ARG A 36 -5.31 -10.44 -3.85
N ALA A 37 -5.45 -9.15 -3.56
CA ALA A 37 -4.31 -8.25 -3.35
C ALA A 37 -3.42 -8.70 -2.18
N ILE A 38 -4.01 -9.04 -1.03
CA ILE A 38 -3.29 -9.54 0.14
C ILE A 38 -2.56 -10.85 -0.19
N ALA A 39 -3.24 -11.80 -0.83
CA ALA A 39 -2.62 -13.06 -1.22
C ALA A 39 -1.43 -12.87 -2.17
N ALA A 40 -1.53 -11.92 -3.10
CA ALA A 40 -0.48 -11.60 -4.04
C ALA A 40 0.73 -10.93 -3.36
N LEU A 41 0.47 -9.97 -2.47
CA LEU A 41 1.51 -9.26 -1.70
C LEU A 41 2.20 -10.14 -0.65
N LEU A 42 1.53 -11.17 -0.13
CA LEU A 42 2.15 -12.18 0.71
C LEU A 42 3.20 -12.99 -0.05
N ARG A 43 2.97 -13.27 -1.33
CA ARG A 43 3.92 -14.03 -2.17
C ARG A 43 5.13 -13.22 -2.57
N ARG A 44 4.93 -11.97 -3.01
CA ARG A 44 6.01 -11.08 -3.45
C ARG A 44 5.61 -9.60 -3.41
N PRO A 45 6.57 -8.67 -3.31
CA PRO A 45 6.35 -7.27 -3.67
C PRO A 45 5.80 -7.16 -5.10
N LEU A 46 4.85 -6.24 -5.32
CA LEU A 46 4.22 -6.06 -6.62
C LEU A 46 4.23 -4.58 -7.04
N PRO A 47 4.57 -4.28 -8.30
CA PRO A 47 4.34 -2.96 -8.85
C PRO A 47 2.84 -2.65 -8.89
N ARG A 48 2.51 -1.36 -8.85
CA ARG A 48 1.13 -0.86 -8.88
C ARG A 48 0.27 -1.53 -9.96
N GLU A 49 0.76 -1.58 -11.20
CA GLU A 49 0.00 -2.10 -12.34
C GLU A 49 -0.32 -3.60 -12.22
N ASN A 50 0.63 -4.39 -11.71
CA ASN A 50 0.37 -5.79 -11.44
C ASN A 50 -0.61 -5.96 -10.28
N LEU A 51 -0.56 -5.09 -9.27
CA LEU A 51 -1.52 -5.13 -8.17
C LEU A 51 -2.95 -4.82 -8.67
N ASP A 52 -3.09 -3.82 -9.54
CA ASP A 52 -4.35 -3.45 -10.21
C ASP A 52 -4.94 -4.64 -10.98
N THR A 53 -4.09 -5.29 -11.77
CA THR A 53 -4.46 -6.47 -12.58
C THR A 53 -4.90 -7.64 -11.71
N VAL A 54 -4.16 -7.95 -10.64
CA VAL A 54 -4.47 -9.08 -9.75
C VAL A 54 -5.71 -8.83 -8.91
N ALA A 55 -5.90 -7.59 -8.43
CA ALA A 55 -7.09 -7.22 -7.69
C ALA A 55 -8.34 -7.14 -8.60
N GLY A 56 -8.15 -6.88 -9.90
CA GLY A 56 -9.23 -6.62 -10.85
C GLY A 56 -9.85 -5.23 -10.64
N CYS A 57 -9.01 -4.24 -10.32
CA CYS A 57 -9.43 -2.86 -10.14
C CYS A 57 -8.50 -1.89 -10.86
N SER A 58 -9.06 -0.84 -11.46
CA SER A 58 -8.27 0.25 -12.07
C SER A 58 -7.79 1.29 -11.04
N ASN A 59 -8.27 1.20 -9.79
CA ASN A 59 -7.98 2.13 -8.69
C ASN A 59 -7.25 1.44 -7.53
N GLY A 60 -6.16 0.69 -7.78
CA GLY A 60 -5.42 0.01 -6.72
C GLY A 60 -4.82 0.91 -5.64
N PRO A 61 -4.47 2.20 -5.88
CA PRO A 61 -4.10 3.09 -4.79
C PRO A 61 -5.22 3.26 -3.76
N GLU A 62 -6.49 3.28 -4.19
CA GLU A 62 -7.62 3.35 -3.27
C GLU A 62 -7.78 2.03 -2.51
N LEU A 63 -7.60 0.89 -3.19
CA LEU A 63 -7.58 -0.42 -2.54
C LEU A 63 -6.50 -0.49 -1.45
N VAL A 64 -5.30 0.00 -1.74
CA VAL A 64 -4.20 0.07 -0.76
C VAL A 64 -4.52 1.05 0.35
N ALA A 65 -5.14 2.19 0.05
CA ALA A 65 -5.60 3.13 1.07
C ALA A 65 -6.64 2.50 2.01
N GLU A 66 -7.58 1.71 1.50
CA GLU A 66 -8.52 0.95 2.31
C GLU A 66 -7.83 -0.10 3.20
N LEU A 67 -6.85 -0.83 2.65
CA LEU A 67 -6.02 -1.74 3.45
C LEU A 67 -5.28 -1.00 4.57
N ARG A 68 -4.82 0.23 4.29
CA ARG A 68 -4.19 1.10 5.28
C ARG A 68 -5.15 1.57 6.37
N ARG A 69 -6.34 2.02 5.98
CA ARG A 69 -7.43 2.39 6.92
C ARG A 69 -7.82 1.20 7.82
N ARG A 70 -7.72 -0.04 7.31
CA ARG A 70 -7.99 -1.26 8.07
C ARG A 70 -6.85 -1.67 9.01
N GLY A 71 -5.70 -1.00 9.00
CA GLY A 71 -4.61 -1.25 9.93
C GLY A 71 -3.40 -2.01 9.36
N LEU A 72 -3.31 -2.18 8.04
CA LEU A 72 -2.07 -2.57 7.37
C LEU A 72 -1.22 -1.33 7.04
N GLU A 73 0.08 -1.48 6.85
CA GLU A 73 0.95 -0.37 6.46
C GLU A 73 1.09 -0.29 4.95
N VAL A 74 1.32 -1.45 4.30
CA VAL A 74 1.46 -1.59 2.83
C VAL A 74 2.30 -0.43 2.23
N PRO A 75 3.56 -0.28 2.63
CA PRO A 75 4.45 0.76 2.11
C PRO A 75 4.59 0.70 0.58
N CYS A 76 4.92 1.84 -0.01
CA CYS A 76 5.15 2.00 -1.44
C CYS A 76 6.56 2.55 -1.67
N GLU A 77 7.43 1.75 -2.25
CA GLU A 77 8.78 2.16 -2.61
C GLU A 77 8.87 2.39 -4.11
N ARG A 78 9.58 3.44 -4.53
CA ARG A 78 9.88 3.67 -5.94
C ARG A 78 11.18 2.97 -6.28
N ILE A 79 11.11 1.94 -7.11
CA ILE A 79 12.30 1.26 -7.61
C ILE A 79 12.72 1.88 -8.93
N ASN A 80 14.01 1.85 -9.25
CA ASN A 80 14.47 2.15 -10.60
C ASN A 80 14.26 0.89 -11.45
N PHE A 81 13.45 1.02 -12.50
CA PHE A 81 13.18 -0.04 -13.47
C PHE A 81 13.58 0.47 -14.85
N VAL A 82 14.24 -0.37 -15.64
CA VAL A 82 14.58 -0.04 -17.03
C VAL A 82 13.46 -0.56 -17.91
N ASP A 83 12.78 0.34 -18.61
CA ASP A 83 11.71 0.00 -19.53
C ASP A 83 12.23 -0.69 -20.80
N ARG A 84 11.32 -1.24 -21.61
CA ARG A 84 11.63 -1.95 -22.86
C ARG A 84 12.42 -1.09 -23.85
N ASP A 85 12.22 0.22 -23.80
CA ASP A 85 12.90 1.21 -24.65
C ASP A 85 14.22 1.74 -24.02
N GLY A 86 14.67 1.16 -22.90
CA GLY A 86 15.92 1.52 -22.24
C GLY A 86 15.84 2.75 -21.33
N PHE A 87 14.65 3.34 -21.15
CA PHE A 87 14.46 4.48 -20.26
C PHE A 87 14.31 4.07 -18.79
N ILE A 88 14.79 4.92 -17.88
CA ILE A 88 14.64 4.71 -16.44
C ILE A 88 13.23 5.13 -16.01
N CYS A 89 12.40 4.14 -15.73
CA CYS A 89 11.11 4.29 -15.10
C CYS A 89 11.24 4.15 -13.58
N ARG A 90 10.36 4.82 -12.83
CA ARG A 90 10.30 4.73 -11.36
C ARG A 90 8.98 4.17 -10.88
N PRO A 91 8.63 2.90 -11.20
CA PRO A 91 7.37 2.32 -10.78
C PRO A 91 7.33 2.20 -9.25
N GLY A 92 6.15 2.49 -8.69
CA GLY A 92 5.86 2.25 -7.28
C GLY A 92 5.57 0.76 -7.04
N VAL A 93 6.30 0.17 -6.11
CA VAL A 93 6.15 -1.22 -5.67
C VAL A 93 5.58 -1.24 -4.27
N TYR A 94 4.46 -1.94 -4.13
CA TYR A 94 3.84 -2.23 -2.85
C TYR A 94 4.39 -3.52 -2.27
N PHE A 95 4.58 -3.55 -0.96
CA PHE A 95 4.97 -4.75 -0.24
C PHE A 95 4.33 -4.78 1.15
N LEU A 96 4.24 -5.97 1.72
CA LEU A 96 3.86 -6.14 3.13
C LEU A 96 5.11 -6.15 3.99
N THR A 97 5.11 -5.31 5.01
CA THR A 97 6.12 -5.36 6.08
C THR A 97 6.00 -6.68 6.85
N GLU A 98 7.05 -7.04 7.59
CA GLU A 98 6.99 -8.20 8.49
C GLU A 98 5.85 -8.07 9.53
N CYS A 99 5.62 -6.85 10.01
CA CYS A 99 4.50 -6.54 10.88
C CYS A 99 3.14 -6.81 10.21
N ASP A 100 2.98 -6.40 8.95
CA ASP A 100 1.75 -6.64 8.20
C ASP A 100 1.53 -8.13 7.93
N ARG A 101 2.59 -8.86 7.55
CA ARG A 101 2.55 -10.31 7.35
C ARG A 101 2.03 -11.02 8.60
N ARG A 102 2.57 -10.68 9.78
CA ARG A 102 2.11 -11.22 11.07
C ARG A 102 0.63 -10.92 11.32
N LYS A 103 0.19 -9.68 11.11
CA LYS A 103 -1.23 -9.29 11.28
C LYS A 103 -2.15 -10.10 10.36
N VAL A 104 -1.77 -10.26 9.09
CA VAL A 104 -2.53 -11.03 8.11
C VAL A 104 -2.60 -12.51 8.50
N HIS A 105 -1.49 -13.12 8.90
CA HIS A 105 -1.46 -14.52 9.35
C HIS A 105 -2.30 -14.74 10.62
N GLN A 106 -2.21 -13.84 11.60
CA GLN A 106 -3.05 -13.89 12.80
C GLN A 106 -4.53 -13.81 12.47
N TRP A 107 -4.91 -12.92 11.55
CA TRP A 107 -6.29 -12.80 11.08
C TRP A 107 -6.75 -14.07 10.33
N GLN A 108 -5.94 -14.62 9.44
CA GLN A 108 -6.24 -15.89 8.74
C GLN A 108 -6.41 -17.06 9.72
N ALA A 109 -5.56 -17.15 10.75
CA ALA A 109 -5.64 -18.19 11.77
C ALA A 109 -6.94 -18.08 12.59
N LYS A 110 -7.30 -16.87 13.04
CA LYS A 110 -8.58 -16.63 13.73
C LYS A 110 -9.78 -17.01 12.87
N ARG A 111 -9.73 -16.71 11.57
CA ARG A 111 -10.82 -17.01 10.64
C ARG A 111 -11.00 -18.52 10.43
N LYS A 112 -9.90 -19.29 10.39
CA LYS A 112 -9.97 -20.76 10.34
C LYS A 112 -10.53 -21.37 11.62
N GLN A 113 -10.19 -20.80 12.78
CA GLN A 113 -10.71 -21.26 14.08
C GLN A 113 -12.21 -20.94 14.26
N GLY A 114 -12.69 -19.82 13.72
CA GLY A 114 -14.11 -19.45 13.76
C GLY A 114 -14.99 -20.09 12.68
N GLY A 115 -14.40 -20.77 11.69
CA GLY A 115 -15.11 -21.57 10.68
C GLY A 115 -15.13 -23.07 10.99
N ALA A 116 -14.59 -23.46 12.15
CA ALA A 116 -14.73 -24.80 12.72
C ALA A 116 -15.84 -24.77 13.77
N ALA A 117 -17.08 -24.62 13.31
CA ALA A 117 -18.29 -24.80 14.10
C ALA A 117 -19.37 -25.38 13.18
#